data_AF-A0A1S9AJ94-F1
#
_entry.id   AF-A0A1S9AJ94-F1
#
_cell.length_a   1.000
_cell.length_b   1.000
_cell.length_c   1.000
_cell.angle_alpha   90.00
_cell.angle_beta   90.00
_cell.angle_gamma   90.00
#
_symmetry.space_group_name_H-M   'P 1'
#
loop_
_entity.id
_entity.type
_entity.pdbx_description
1 polymer ?
#
loop_
_entity_poly.entity_id
_entity_poly.type
_entity_poly.pdbx_seq_one_letter_code
_entity_poly.pdbx_strand_id
1 'polypeptide(L)' 'MNIRKNFEALFLAAAALGLVASFATANARPVEIVQSSAPAIDEANIQTIVVTAPRLSAVERAQLEG' A
#
# COMPACT_ATOMS: atom_id res chain seq x y z
N MET A 1 5.69 2.52 -55.30
CA MET A 1 4.97 2.15 -54.07
C MET A 1 5.79 2.65 -52.88
N ASN A 2 5.22 3.50 -52.02
CA ASN A 2 5.98 4.19 -50.97
C ASN A 2 6.08 3.32 -49.72
N ILE A 3 7.28 2.80 -49.44
CA ILE A 3 7.57 1.90 -48.31
C ILE A 3 7.11 2.46 -46.95
N ARG A 4 7.11 3.79 -46.80
CA ARG A 4 6.67 4.51 -45.58
C ARG A 4 5.18 4.28 -45.27
N LYS A 5 4.32 4.29 -46.29
CA LYS A 5 2.87 4.05 -46.12
C LYS A 5 2.55 2.60 -45.75
N ASN A 6 3.33 1.66 -46.25
CA ASN A 6 3.20 0.25 -45.90
C ASN A 6 3.65 0.01 -44.44
N PHE A 7 4.65 0.74 -43.97
CA PHE A 7 5.11 0.69 -42.57
C PHE A 7 4.07 1.26 -41.61
N GLU A 8 3.43 2.38 -41.96
CA GLU A 8 2.35 2.96 -41.15
C GLU A 8 1.18 1.97 -40.99
N ALA A 9 0.78 1.29 -42.08
CA ALA A 9 -0.27 0.27 -42.03
C ALA A 9 0.11 -0.93 -41.16
N LEU A 10 1.37 -1.41 -41.28
CA LEU A 10 1.86 -2.53 -40.48
C LEU A 10 1.95 -2.17 -39.00
N PHE A 11 2.42 -0.96 -38.68
CA PHE A 11 2.49 -0.47 -37.31
C PHE A 11 1.10 -0.37 -36.68
N LEU A 12 0.13 0.19 -37.41
CA LEU A 12 -1.24 0.32 -36.91
C LEU A 12 -1.88 -1.05 -36.66
N ALA A 13 -1.66 -2.01 -37.57
CA ALA A 13 -2.14 -3.38 -37.41
C ALA A 13 -1.50 -4.07 -36.18
N ALA A 14 -0.19 -3.95 -36.01
CA ALA A 14 0.52 -4.51 -34.86
C ALA A 14 0.07 -3.87 -33.54
N ALA A 15 -0.12 -2.54 -33.51
CA ALA A 15 -0.62 -1.83 -32.34
C ALA A 15 -2.04 -2.27 -31.96
N ALA A 16 -2.95 -2.38 -32.94
CA ALA A 16 -4.31 -2.86 -32.71
C ALA A 16 -4.33 -4.28 -32.14
N LEU A 17 -3.53 -5.19 -32.71
CA LEU A 17 -3.42 -6.56 -32.22
C LEU A 17 -2.84 -6.63 -30.80
N GLY A 18 -1.81 -5.82 -30.50
CA GLY A 18 -1.20 -5.75 -29.17
C GLY A 18 -2.18 -5.25 -28.10
N LEU A 19 -3.01 -4.25 -28.42
CA LEU A 19 -4.04 -3.75 -27.50
C LEU A 19 -5.13 -4.79 -27.23
N VAL A 20 -5.64 -5.45 -28.27
CA VAL A 20 -6.67 -6.48 -28.12
C VAL A 20 -6.14 -7.68 -27.34
N ALA A 21 -4.91 -8.13 -27.62
CA ALA A 21 -4.29 -9.21 -26.88
C ALA A 21 -4.04 -8.85 -25.41
N SER A 22 -3.57 -7.63 -25.13
CA SER A 22 -3.37 -7.15 -23.76
C SER A 22 -4.68 -7.11 -22.97
N PHE A 23 -5.76 -6.64 -23.60
CA PHE A 23 -7.08 -6.65 -22.99
C PHE A 23 -7.62 -8.07 -22.76
N ALA A 24 -7.52 -8.95 -23.77
CA ALA A 24 -8.02 -10.32 -23.67
C ALA A 24 -7.27 -11.17 -22.64
N THR A 25 -5.97 -10.90 -22.44
CA THR A 25 -5.11 -11.62 -21.49
C THR A 25 -5.09 -11.00 -20.10
N ALA A 26 -5.74 -9.84 -19.91
CA ALA A 26 -5.89 -9.19 -18.61
C ALA A 26 -6.77 -10.05 -17.69
N ASN A 27 -6.17 -11.08 -17.09
CA ASN A 27 -6.81 -11.88 -16.06
C ASN A 27 -6.98 -11.02 -14.81
N ALA A 28 -8.20 -10.93 -14.31
CA ALA A 28 -8.46 -10.41 -12.97
C ALA A 28 -7.80 -11.36 -11.97
N ARG A 29 -6.63 -10.99 -11.45
CA ARG A 29 -6.00 -11.75 -10.36
C ARG A 29 -6.98 -11.69 -9.17
N PRO A 30 -7.48 -12.82 -8.65
CA PRO A 30 -8.28 -12.81 -7.45
C PRO A 30 -7.43 -12.21 -6.33
N VAL A 31 -7.89 -11.10 -5.77
CA VAL A 31 -7.32 -10.59 -4.52
C VAL A 31 -7.93 -11.46 -3.43
N GLU A 32 -7.15 -12.42 -2.95
CA GLU A 32 -7.51 -13.15 -1.73
C GLU A 32 -7.42 -12.16 -0.56
N ILE A 33 -8.58 -11.64 -0.15
CA ILE A 33 -8.71 -10.90 1.09
C ILE A 33 -8.67 -11.95 2.20
N VAL A 34 -7.47 -12.28 2.65
CA VAL A 34 -7.29 -13.02 3.91
C VAL A 34 -7.93 -12.15 4.99
N GLN A 35 -8.96 -12.67 5.66
CA GLN A 35 -9.55 -11.96 6.79
C GLN A 35 -8.42 -11.68 7.79
N SER A 36 -8.15 -10.40 8.03
CA SER A 36 -7.23 -9.99 9.08
C SER A 36 -7.89 -10.33 10.41
N SER A 37 -7.53 -11.46 11.01
CA SER A 37 -7.89 -11.72 12.39
C SER A 37 -7.03 -10.81 13.26
N ALA A 38 -7.62 -9.77 13.84
CA ALA A 38 -6.99 -9.10 14.96
C ALA A 38 -6.74 -10.18 16.04
N PRO A 39 -5.52 -10.26 16.60
CA PRO A 39 -5.29 -11.18 17.71
C PRO A 39 -6.24 -10.80 18.85
N ALA A 40 -6.89 -11.80 19.44
CA ALA A 40 -7.68 -11.58 20.66
C ALA A 40 -6.71 -11.08 21.74
N ILE A 41 -6.85 -9.81 22.12
CA ILE A 41 -6.08 -9.23 23.20
C ILE A 41 -6.68 -9.76 24.49
N ASP A 42 -5.94 -10.63 25.19
CA ASP A 42 -6.29 -11.05 26.54
C ASP A 42 -5.96 -9.92 27.51
N GLU A 43 -6.93 -9.06 27.78
CA GLU A 43 -6.81 -7.92 28.70
C GLU A 43 -6.40 -8.36 30.11
N ALA A 44 -6.62 -9.64 30.49
CA ALA A 44 -6.21 -10.16 31.79
C ALA A 44 -4.69 -10.33 31.93
N ASN A 45 -3.94 -10.37 30.81
CA ASN A 45 -2.49 -10.56 30.81
C ASN A 45 -1.70 -9.26 30.56
N ILE A 46 -2.39 -8.12 30.46
CA ILE A 46 -1.76 -6.81 30.32
C ILE A 46 -1.34 -6.31 31.71
N GLN A 47 -0.04 -6.36 31.99
CA GLN A 47 0.53 -5.78 33.20
C GLN A 47 0.34 -4.25 33.18
N THR A 48 -0.69 -3.77 33.88
CA THR A 48 -0.91 -2.32 34.07
C THR A 48 -0.10 -1.84 35.26
N ILE A 49 0.92 -1.01 35.01
CA ILE A 49 1.75 -0.41 36.06
C ILE A 49 1.26 1.02 36.32
N VAL A 50 0.61 1.25 37.46
CA VAL A 50 0.23 2.60 37.91
C VAL A 50 1.42 3.25 38.60
N VAL A 51 2.12 4.12 37.89
CA VAL A 51 3.23 4.91 38.46
C VAL A 51 2.69 6.21 39.01
N THR A 52 2.75 6.38 40.33
CA THR A 52 2.48 7.68 40.97
C THR A 52 3.81 8.39 41.15
N ALA A 53 4.02 9.46 40.38
CA ALA A 53 5.16 10.35 40.55
C ALA A 53 4.69 11.69 41.15
N PRO A 54 5.48 12.33 42.03
CA PRO A 54 5.27 13.72 42.44
C PRO A 54 5.17 14.64 41.21
N ARG A 55 4.34 15.68 41.30
CA ARG A 55 4.26 16.70 40.25
C ARG A 55 5.62 17.40 40.18
N LEU A 56 6.22 17.40 39.00
CA LEU A 56 7.43 18.14 38.71
C LEU A 56 7.16 19.64 38.96
N SER A 57 8.04 20.33 39.70
CA SER A 57 7.96 21.77 39.89
C SER A 57 8.21 22.51 38.56
N ALA A 58 7.77 23.77 38.47
CA ALA A 58 7.95 24.57 37.24
C ALA A 58 9.43 24.70 36.83
N VAL A 59 10.34 24.68 37.81
CA VAL A 59 11.79 24.74 37.60
C VAL A 59 12.31 23.45 36.98
N GLU A 60 11.90 22.30 37.53
CA GLU A 60 12.31 20.99 37.03
C GLU A 60 11.74 20.70 35.63
N ARG A 61 10.55 21.25 35.30
CA ARG A 61 9.97 21.10 33.95
C ARG A 61 10.78 21.83 32.89
N ALA A 62 11.30 23.01 33.22
CA ALA A 62 12.12 23.79 32.31
C ALA A 62 13.46 23.11 31.97
N GLN A 63 13.97 22.24 32.84
CA GLN A 63 15.20 21.47 32.60
C GLN A 63 15.00 20.28 31.64
N LEU A 64 13.76 19.86 31.38
CA LEU A 64 13.46 18.79 30.43
C LEU A 64 13.15 19.31 29.01
N GLU A 65 12.88 20.61 28.88
CA GLU A 65 12.48 21.26 27.63
C GLU A 65 13.62 22.06 26.96
N GLY A 66 14.84 22.03 27.53
CA GLY A 66 16.06 22.65 26.98
C GLY A 66 17.14 21.63 26.66
#